data_AF-B4KFL4-F1
#
_entry.id   AF-B4KFL4-F1
#
_cell.length_a   1.000
_cell.length_b   1.000
_cell.length_c   1.000
_cell.angle_alpha   90.00
_cell.angle_beta   90.00
_cell.angle_gamma   90.00
#
_symmetry.space_group_name_H-M   'P 1'
#
loop_
_entity.id
_entity.type
_entity.pdbx_description
1 polymer ?
#
loop_
_entity_poly.entity_id
_entity_poly.type
_entity_poly.pdbx_seq_one_letter_code
_entity_poly.pdbx_strand_id
1 'polypeptide(L)'
;MSLDNHFHKVRHYYPGILTNVRHVLSSGKCTSPKHTMTLSQIRAGYRELTNERFPNMGDPRLELCFLLSAPYIACFANKHGTFHFYIVPHADN
;
A
#
# COMPACT_ATOMS: atom_id res chain seq x y z
N MET A 1 -19.34 -10.18 6.97
CA MET A 1 -18.81 -8.85 7.39
C MET A 1 -18.23 -8.21 6.14
N SER A 2 -18.66 -7.01 5.73
CA SER A 2 -18.17 -6.40 4.49
C SER A 2 -16.68 -6.05 4.57
N LEU A 3 -16.01 -6.01 3.42
CA LEU A 3 -14.63 -5.55 3.28
C LEU A 3 -14.43 -4.16 3.89
N ASP A 4 -15.41 -3.27 3.71
CA ASP A 4 -15.37 -1.91 4.25
C ASP A 4 -15.32 -1.89 5.78
N ASN A 5 -16.13 -2.73 6.44
CA ASN A 5 -16.10 -2.85 7.91
C ASN A 5 -14.76 -3.41 8.40
N HIS A 6 -14.17 -4.35 7.67
CA HIS A 6 -12.86 -4.88 8.01
C HIS A 6 -11.77 -3.80 7.87
N PHE A 7 -11.74 -3.08 6.75
CA PHE A 7 -10.78 -1.99 6.53
C PHE A 7 -10.99 -0.81 7.48
N HIS A 8 -12.22 -0.51 7.85
CA HIS A 8 -12.51 0.50 8.87
C HIS A 8 -11.87 0.14 10.22
N LYS A 9 -12.00 -1.12 10.66
CA LYS A 9 -11.33 -1.61 11.88
C LYS A 9 -9.81 -1.51 11.77
N VAL A 10 -9.22 -1.92 10.64
CA VAL A 10 -7.76 -1.81 10.44
C VAL A 10 -7.29 -0.36 10.58
N ARG A 11 -7.99 0.60 9.94
CA ARG A 11 -7.64 2.03 10.06
C ARG A 11 -7.79 2.57 11.47
N HIS A 12 -8.75 2.06 12.23
CA HIS A 12 -8.93 2.41 13.63
C HIS A 12 -7.79 1.89 14.51
N TYR A 13 -7.34 0.65 14.31
CA TYR A 13 -6.22 0.07 15.07
C TYR A 13 -4.86 0.64 14.67
N TYR A 14 -4.68 1.00 13.40
CA TYR A 14 -3.42 1.51 12.86
C TYR A 14 -3.65 2.88 12.22
N PRO A 15 -3.87 3.93 13.05
CA PRO A 15 -4.08 5.28 12.54
C PRO A 15 -2.82 5.74 11.79
N GLY A 16 -3.00 6.10 10.51
CA GLY A 16 -1.90 6.54 9.64
C GLY A 16 -1.23 5.44 8.81
N ILE A 17 -1.69 4.19 8.86
CA ILE A 17 -1.12 3.10 8.05
C ILE A 17 -1.00 3.44 6.55
N LEU A 18 -2.05 4.01 5.95
CA LEU A 18 -2.05 4.38 4.53
C LEU A 18 -1.16 5.61 4.25
N THR A 19 -1.05 6.53 5.20
CA THR A 19 -0.11 7.67 5.14
C THR A 19 1.33 7.16 5.13
N ASN A 20 1.65 6.22 6.02
CA ASN A 20 2.97 5.58 6.09
C ASN A 20 3.29 4.80 4.81
N VAL A 21 2.33 4.04 4.26
CA VAL A 21 2.51 3.39 2.95
C VAL A 21 2.80 4.42 1.86
N ARG A 22 2.08 5.55 1.84
CA ARG A 22 2.34 6.63 0.88
C ARG A 22 3.76 7.18 1.05
N HIS A 23 4.22 7.40 2.27
CA HIS A 23 5.61 7.80 2.53
C HIS A 23 6.62 6.77 2.02
N VAL A 24 6.39 5.47 2.23
CA VAL A 24 7.26 4.40 1.72
C VAL A 24 7.36 4.45 0.20
N LEU A 25 6.22 4.53 -0.49
CA LEU A 25 6.18 4.63 -1.95
C LEU A 25 6.83 5.93 -2.46
N SER A 26 6.60 7.07 -1.79
CA SER A 26 7.22 8.36 -2.12
C SER A 26 8.74 8.34 -1.93
N SER A 27 9.23 7.79 -0.82
CA SER A 27 10.67 7.64 -0.56
C SER A 27 11.36 6.78 -1.62
N GLY A 28 10.68 5.73 -2.08
CA GLY A 28 11.12 4.91 -3.20
C GLY A 28 10.96 5.55 -4.58
N LYS A 29 10.53 6.82 -4.67
CA LYS A 29 10.18 7.53 -5.92
C LYS A 29 9.20 6.73 -6.80
N CYS A 30 8.36 5.92 -6.18
CA CYS A 30 7.42 5.04 -6.87
C CYS A 30 6.21 5.83 -7.36
N THR A 31 6.42 6.62 -8.42
CA THR A 31 5.46 7.62 -8.94
C THR A 31 5.03 7.34 -10.39
N SER A 32 5.41 6.17 -10.93
CA SER A 32 5.09 5.77 -12.30
C SER A 32 5.15 4.25 -12.43
N PRO A 33 4.56 3.65 -13.47
CA PRO A 33 4.68 2.21 -13.72
C PRO A 33 6.13 1.70 -13.88
N LYS A 34 7.10 2.60 -14.14
CA LYS A 34 8.53 2.27 -14.25
C LYS A 34 9.23 2.20 -12.89
N HIS A 35 8.69 2.85 -11.86
CA HIS A 35 9.25 2.90 -10.52
C HIS A 35 8.19 2.43 -9.54
N THR A 36 8.33 1.20 -9.06
CA THR A 36 7.28 0.52 -8.29
C THR A 36 7.86 -0.27 -7.12
N MET A 37 7.00 -0.67 -6.19
CA MET A 37 7.32 -1.62 -5.14
C MET A 37 6.35 -2.80 -5.14
N THR A 38 6.83 -3.97 -4.76
CA THR A 38 5.98 -5.12 -4.44
C THR A 38 5.39 -4.99 -3.03
N LEU A 39 4.37 -5.79 -2.71
CA LEU A 39 3.82 -5.84 -1.36
C LEU A 39 4.89 -6.19 -0.30
N SER A 40 5.83 -7.09 -0.61
CA SER A 40 6.91 -7.45 0.31
C SER A 40 7.85 -6.27 0.58
N GLN A 41 8.17 -5.47 -0.45
CA GLN A 41 8.99 -4.26 -0.32
C GLN A 41 8.25 -3.19 0.49
N ILE A 42 6.95 -3.00 0.28
CA ILE A 42 6.13 -2.07 1.08
C ILE A 42 6.13 -2.48 2.55
N ARG A 43 5.94 -3.77 2.86
CA ARG A 43 5.97 -4.27 4.24
C ARG A 43 7.35 -4.05 4.90
N ALA A 44 8.43 -4.24 4.15
CA ALA A 44 9.79 -3.98 4.62
C ALA A 44 10.00 -2.49 4.90
N GLY A 45 9.69 -1.62 3.92
CA GLY A 45 9.82 -0.17 4.07
C GLY A 45 8.93 0.41 5.16
N TYR A 46 7.73 -0.14 5.36
CA TYR A 46 6.84 0.24 6.47
C TYR A 46 7.49 -0.06 7.83
N ARG A 47 8.13 -1.22 7.96
CA ARG A 47 8.84 -1.61 9.18
C ARG A 47 10.06 -0.74 9.44
N GLU A 48 10.79 -0.38 8.39
CA GLU A 48 11.90 0.56 8.51
C GLU A 48 11.44 1.95 8.95
N LEU A 49 10.29 2.42 8.43
CA LEU A 49 9.73 3.74 8.74
C LEU A 49 9.13 3.82 10.15
N THR A 50 8.41 2.78 10.59
CA THR A 50 7.60 2.83 11.82
C THR A 50 8.17 2.02 12.98
N ASN A 51 9.20 1.20 12.73
CA ASN A 51 9.69 0.16 13.63
C ASN A 51 8.63 -0.92 13.99
N GLU A 52 7.50 -0.95 13.28
CA GLU A 52 6.41 -1.91 13.49
C GLU A 52 6.24 -2.85 12.30
N ARG A 53 5.69 -4.05 12.54
CA ARG A 53 5.33 -4.95 11.43
C ARG A 53 4.10 -4.41 10.71
N PHE A 54 4.09 -4.48 9.38
CA PHE A 54 2.88 -4.20 8.61
C PHE A 54 1.73 -5.11 9.08
N PRO A 55 0.52 -4.58 9.31
CA PRO A 55 -0.61 -5.36 9.79
C PRO A 55 -0.94 -6.53 8.88
N ASN A 56 -0.94 -7.73 9.46
CA ASN A 56 -1.31 -8.94 8.76
C ASN A 56 -2.85 -9.03 8.69
N MET A 57 -3.41 -9.03 7.49
CA MET A 57 -4.86 -9.12 7.25
C MET A 57 -5.32 -10.56 6.96
N GLY A 58 -4.46 -11.56 7.16
CA GLY A 58 -4.74 -12.97 6.94
C GLY A 58 -4.53 -13.45 5.50
N ASP A 59 -4.87 -12.62 4.50
CA ASP A 59 -4.67 -12.91 3.08
C ASP A 59 -3.97 -11.73 2.38
N PRO A 60 -2.86 -11.95 1.64
CA PRO A 60 -2.22 -10.92 0.82
C PRO A 60 -3.17 -10.18 -0.15
N ARG A 61 -4.26 -10.81 -0.59
CA ARG A 61 -5.30 -10.19 -1.42
C ARG A 61 -6.09 -9.13 -0.65
N LEU A 62 -6.33 -9.33 0.64
CA LEU A 62 -6.97 -8.33 1.49
C LEU A 62 -6.05 -7.12 1.67
N GLU A 63 -4.74 -7.34 1.81
CA GLU A 63 -3.76 -6.26 1.87
C GLU A 63 -3.68 -5.50 0.54
N LEU A 64 -3.69 -6.19 -0.61
CA LEU A 64 -3.80 -5.56 -1.93
C LEU A 64 -5.04 -4.67 -2.02
N CYS A 65 -6.22 -5.19 -1.69
CA CYS A 65 -7.46 -4.43 -1.71
C CYS A 65 -7.44 -3.26 -0.72
N PHE A 66 -6.78 -3.43 0.44
CA PHE A 66 -6.60 -2.36 1.41
C PHE A 66 -5.71 -1.25 0.87
N LEU A 67 -4.60 -1.56 0.22
CA LEU A 67 -3.74 -0.57 -0.43
C LEU A 67 -4.49 0.19 -1.53
N LEU A 68 -5.28 -0.52 -2.35
CA LEU A 68 -6.09 0.08 -3.41
C LEU A 68 -7.31 0.86 -2.91
N SER A 69 -7.65 0.75 -1.61
CA SER A 69 -8.65 1.62 -0.99
C SER A 69 -8.12 3.03 -0.70
N ALA A 70 -6.80 3.25 -0.84
CA ALA A 70 -6.19 4.56 -0.67
C ALA A 70 -6.23 5.35 -1.99
N PRO A 71 -6.63 6.63 -1.97
CA PRO A 71 -6.61 7.47 -3.15
C PRO A 71 -5.22 7.57 -3.78
N TYR A 72 -5.18 7.49 -5.11
CA TYR A 72 -3.97 7.65 -5.92
C TYR A 72 -2.89 6.58 -5.72
N ILE A 73 -3.21 5.44 -5.09
CA ILE A 73 -2.38 4.24 -5.16
C ILE A 73 -2.88 3.40 -6.33
N ALA A 74 -1.99 3.12 -7.28
CA ALA A 74 -2.26 2.26 -8.42
C ALA A 74 -1.43 0.97 -8.34
N CYS A 75 -1.91 -0.07 -9.00
CA CYS A 75 -1.23 -1.35 -9.09
C CYS A 75 -1.38 -1.96 -10.48
N PHE A 76 -0.35 -2.70 -10.93
CA PHE A 76 -0.46 -3.62 -12.05
C PHE A 76 0.18 -4.97 -11.69
N ALA A 77 -0.26 -6.03 -12.36
CA ALA A 77 0.42 -7.32 -12.32
C ALA A 77 1.39 -7.43 -13.51
N ASN A 78 2.62 -7.87 -13.25
CA ASN A 78 3.56 -8.17 -14.32
C ASN A 78 3.24 -9.54 -14.97
N LYS A 79 4.04 -9.95 -15.98
CA LYS A 79 3.88 -11.23 -16.68
C LYS A 79 3.98 -12.48 -15.79
N HIS A 80 4.54 -12.34 -14.58
CA HIS A 80 4.68 -13.40 -13.59
C HIS A 80 3.56 -13.38 -12.54
N GLY A 81 2.58 -12.48 -12.67
CA GLY A 81 1.51 -12.31 -11.70
C GLY A 81 1.93 -11.59 -10.41
N THR A 82 3.13 -10.98 -10.37
CA THR A 82 3.56 -10.17 -9.22
C THR A 82 2.93 -8.80 -9.30
N PHE A 83 2.31 -8.35 -8.22
CA PHE A 83 1.71 -7.03 -8.09
C PHE A 83 2.77 -5.97 -7.77
N HIS A 84 2.74 -4.89 -8.56
CA HIS A 84 3.61 -3.73 -8.45
C HIS A 84 2.77 -2.49 -8.17
N PHE A 85 3.14 -1.72 -7.14
CA PHE A 85 2.42 -0.55 -6.65
C PHE A 85 3.20 0.73 -6.87
N TYR A 86 2.48 1.81 -7.14
CA TYR A 86 3.02 3.16 -7.28
C TYR A 86 1.95 4.21 -6.96
N ILE A 87 2.39 5.42 -6.67
CA ILE A 87 1.53 6.59 -6.50
C ILE A 87 1.32 7.22 -7.87
N VAL A 88 0.06 7.55 -8.20
CA VAL A 88 -0.26 8.41 -9.33
C VAL A 88 -0.06 9.85 -8.87
N PRO A 89 0.88 10.62 -9.45
CA PRO A 89 1.05 12.02 -9.11
C PRO A 89 -0.27 12.76 -9.33
N HIS A 90 -0.72 13.51 -8.33
CA HIS A 90 -1.82 14.44 -8.54
C HIS A 90 -1.29 15.57 -9.41
N ALA A 91 -1.95 15.87 -10.53
CA ALA A 91 -1.83 17.18 -11.14
C ALA A 91 -2.64 18.12 -10.24
N ASP A 92 -2.01 18.70 -9.22
CA ASP A 92 -2.61 19.84 -8.52
C ASP A 92 -2.79 20.94 -9.57
N ASN A 93 -4.04 21.20 -9.96
CA ASN A 93 -4.45 22.41 -10.68
C ASN A 93 -4.65 23.53 -9.66
#